data_AF-A0A4Y9R6I6-F1
#
_entry.id   AF-A0A4Y9R6I6-F1
#
_cell.length_a   1.000
_cell.length_b   1.000
_cell.length_c   1.000
_cell.angle_alpha   90.00
_cell.angle_beta   90.00
_cell.angle_gamma   90.00
#
_symmetry.space_group_name_H-M   'P 1'
#
loop_
_entity.id
_entity.type
_entity.pdbx_description
1 polymer ?
#
loop_
_entity_poly.entity_id
_entity_poly.type
_entity_poly.pdbx_seq_one_letter_code
_entity_poly.pdbx_strand_id
1 'polypeptide(L)'
;MSSAIVRWEASTPSDERRHRILDVLSAPERARWESEPSDERRDRFLVGRMLLRELSADLLGLPLEAITVQAECPSCGGPHGIPRISAAGAMNEHGAPAPHTGLSHTTDLVVAVILPATAGSAVGIDVEAIAGSRERLRAIDELVPVQPGSRARGGRTASATLRRWTRVEAVLKADGRGLLADPRAVTVQRAAGRLTASVAGSETGYTVLDRSIGSGLRRRAVVSVAIADAVSAPRPPAAPEARARTATP
;
A
#
# COMPACT_ATOMS: atom_id res chain seq x y z
N MET A 1 -10.58 -15.57 -6.29
CA MET A 1 -10.30 -14.11 -6.27
C MET A 1 -9.00 -13.91 -5.52
N SER A 2 -7.93 -13.53 -6.20
CA SER A 2 -6.62 -13.36 -5.57
C SER A 2 -6.62 -12.09 -4.72
N SER A 3 -6.40 -12.25 -3.40
CA SER A 3 -6.25 -11.15 -2.44
C SER A 3 -4.90 -10.45 -2.59
N ALA A 4 -4.73 -9.27 -1.97
CA ALA A 4 -3.43 -8.61 -1.88
C ALA A 4 -2.34 -9.57 -1.35
N ILE A 5 -1.20 -9.60 -2.03
CA ILE A 5 -0.03 -10.42 -1.69
C ILE A 5 1.04 -9.50 -1.12
N VAL A 6 1.59 -9.86 0.05
CA VAL A 6 2.63 -9.10 0.74
C VAL A 6 3.91 -9.91 0.79
N ARG A 7 5.03 -9.27 0.47
CA ARG A 7 6.38 -9.80 0.70
C ARG A 7 7.21 -8.82 1.49
N TRP A 8 8.23 -9.34 2.17
CA TRP A 8 9.16 -8.53 2.93
C TRP A 8 10.55 -9.15 2.92
N GLU A 9 11.54 -8.29 3.08
CA GLU A 9 12.95 -8.67 3.12
C GLU A 9 13.72 -7.71 4.02
N ALA A 10 14.88 -8.15 4.53
CA ALA A 10 15.83 -7.24 5.17
C ALA A 10 16.19 -6.09 4.21
N SER A 11 16.41 -4.89 4.76
CA SER A 11 16.73 -3.70 3.98
C SER A 11 18.06 -3.74 3.24
N THR A 12 18.98 -4.62 3.69
CA THR A 12 20.32 -4.76 3.16
C THR A 12 20.39 -6.10 2.43
N PRO A 13 20.52 -6.11 1.09
CA PRO A 13 20.62 -7.33 0.31
C PRO A 13 22.01 -7.98 0.51
N SER A 14 22.08 -9.29 0.27
CA SER A 14 23.38 -9.96 0.08
C SER A 14 24.07 -9.45 -1.18
N ASP A 15 25.38 -9.64 -1.31
CA ASP A 15 26.11 -9.18 -2.49
C ASP A 15 25.60 -9.83 -3.78
N GLU A 16 25.33 -11.13 -3.76
CA GLU A 16 24.75 -11.84 -4.90
C GLU A 16 23.39 -11.26 -5.30
N ARG A 17 22.54 -10.96 -4.31
CA ARG A 17 21.23 -10.36 -4.57
C ARG A 17 21.39 -8.93 -5.09
N ARG A 18 22.31 -8.14 -4.54
CA ARG A 18 22.63 -6.79 -5.02
C ARG A 18 23.02 -6.79 -6.50
N HIS A 19 23.92 -7.69 -6.92
CA HIS A 19 24.33 -7.82 -8.33
C HIS A 19 23.12 -8.12 -9.23
N ARG A 20 22.32 -9.13 -8.87
CA ARG A 20 21.11 -9.48 -9.64
C ARG A 20 20.13 -8.31 -9.78
N ILE A 21 19.94 -7.51 -8.73
CA ILE A 21 19.05 -6.34 -8.79
C ILE A 21 19.62 -5.28 -9.74
N LEU A 22 20.93 -5.02 -9.64
CA LEU A 22 21.60 -4.01 -10.47
C LEU A 22 21.55 -4.36 -11.96
N ASP A 23 21.56 -5.64 -12.32
CA ASP A 23 21.48 -6.09 -13.72
C ASP A 23 20.11 -5.81 -14.36
N VAL A 24 19.04 -5.73 -13.57
CA VAL A 24 17.66 -5.55 -14.05
C VAL A 24 17.10 -4.14 -13.85
N LEU A 25 17.90 -3.20 -13.36
CA LEU A 25 17.46 -1.80 -13.23
C LEU A 25 17.32 -1.14 -14.61
N SER A 26 16.18 -0.48 -14.83
CA SER A 26 16.06 0.45 -15.95
C SER A 26 16.97 1.66 -15.76
N ALA A 27 17.28 2.39 -16.84
CA ALA A 27 18.11 3.59 -16.76
C ALA A 27 17.55 4.66 -15.78
N PRO A 28 16.24 4.96 -15.73
CA PRO A 28 15.67 5.86 -14.72
C PRO A 28 15.83 5.34 -13.28
N GLU A 29 15.70 4.03 -13.06
CA GLU A 29 15.90 3.46 -11.72
C GLU A 29 17.36 3.50 -11.30
N ARG A 30 18.30 3.25 -12.22
CA ARG A 30 19.74 3.38 -11.95
C ARG A 30 20.10 4.81 -11.57
N ALA A 31 19.65 5.81 -12.32
CA ALA A 31 19.88 7.22 -12.00
C ALA A 31 19.28 7.60 -10.63
N ARG A 32 18.09 7.06 -10.30
CA ARG A 32 17.48 7.28 -8.99
C ARG A 32 18.27 6.62 -7.86
N TRP A 33 18.78 5.42 -8.06
CA TRP A 33 19.62 4.70 -7.10
C TRP A 33 20.94 5.44 -6.85
N GLU A 34 21.61 5.91 -7.89
CA GLU A 34 22.88 6.63 -7.79
C GLU A 34 22.74 7.95 -7.00
N SER A 35 21.58 8.62 -7.13
CA SER A 35 21.27 9.85 -6.40
C SER A 35 20.83 9.65 -4.94
N GLU A 36 20.67 8.42 -4.45
CA GLU A 36 20.41 8.20 -3.02
C GLU A 36 21.63 8.65 -2.18
N PRO A 37 21.41 9.39 -1.09
CA PRO A 37 22.50 10.07 -0.35
C PRO A 37 23.27 9.15 0.60
N SER A 38 22.86 7.90 0.79
CA SER A 38 23.54 6.93 1.65
C SER A 38 23.37 5.51 1.15
N ASP A 39 24.29 4.62 1.54
CA ASP A 39 24.26 3.22 1.12
C ASP A 39 23.05 2.47 1.69
N GLU A 40 22.57 2.84 2.89
CA GLU A 40 21.34 2.25 3.45
C GLU A 40 20.09 2.64 2.65
N ARG A 41 20.07 3.86 2.09
CA ARG A 41 18.98 4.29 1.19
C ARG A 41 19.07 3.60 -0.16
N ARG A 42 20.29 3.46 -0.69
CA ARG A 42 20.57 2.69 -1.91
C ARG A 42 20.09 1.24 -1.77
N ASP A 43 20.46 0.58 -0.67
CA ASP A 43 20.07 -0.80 -0.42
C ASP A 43 18.55 -0.96 -0.28
N ARG A 44 17.88 -0.10 0.48
CA ARG A 44 16.41 -0.11 0.59
C ARG A 44 15.74 0.11 -0.76
N PHE A 45 16.29 1.01 -1.58
CA PHE A 45 15.78 1.25 -2.93
C PHE A 45 15.89 -0.03 -3.78
N LEU A 46 17.06 -0.68 -3.81
CA LEU A 46 17.28 -1.93 -4.55
C LEU A 46 16.32 -3.03 -4.10
N VAL A 47 16.24 -3.28 -2.79
CA VAL A 47 15.35 -4.31 -2.23
C VAL A 47 13.89 -4.02 -2.58
N GLY A 48 13.45 -2.75 -2.45
CA GLY A 48 12.09 -2.37 -2.80
C GLY A 48 11.76 -2.58 -4.28
N ARG A 49 12.68 -2.23 -5.17
CA ARG A 49 12.54 -2.46 -6.62
C ARG A 49 12.48 -3.94 -6.98
N MET A 50 13.26 -4.77 -6.31
CA MET A 50 13.26 -6.21 -6.53
C MET A 50 11.97 -6.87 -6.03
N LEU A 51 11.53 -6.55 -4.80
CA LEU A 51 10.30 -7.09 -4.24
C LEU A 51 9.09 -6.78 -5.13
N LEU A 52 9.02 -5.55 -5.68
CA LEU A 52 7.95 -5.16 -6.61
C LEU A 52 8.04 -5.92 -7.93
N ARG A 53 9.24 -6.12 -8.49
CA ARG A 53 9.43 -6.93 -9.70
C ARG A 53 9.02 -8.37 -9.48
N GLU A 54 9.51 -9.01 -8.42
CA GLU A 54 9.22 -10.42 -8.10
C GLU A 54 7.72 -10.63 -7.88
N LEU A 55 7.06 -9.75 -7.11
CA LEU A 55 5.61 -9.81 -6.91
C LEU A 55 4.84 -9.68 -8.23
N SER A 56 5.30 -8.80 -9.12
CA SER A 56 4.63 -8.54 -10.40
C SER A 56 4.86 -9.64 -11.42
N ALA A 57 6.10 -10.12 -11.53
CA ALA A 57 6.48 -11.26 -12.37
C ALA A 57 5.66 -12.49 -12.00
N ASP A 58 5.56 -12.81 -10.71
CA ASP A 58 4.79 -13.96 -10.24
C ASP A 58 3.28 -13.80 -10.48
N LEU A 59 2.74 -12.59 -10.30
CA LEU A 59 1.31 -12.33 -10.53
C LEU A 59 0.96 -12.37 -12.03
N LEU A 60 1.85 -11.88 -12.89
CA LEU A 60 1.61 -11.73 -14.32
C LEU A 60 2.11 -12.92 -15.15
N GLY A 61 2.90 -13.83 -14.56
CA GLY A 61 3.54 -14.93 -15.27
C GLY A 61 4.60 -14.47 -16.27
N LEU A 62 5.28 -13.36 -15.97
CA LEU A 62 6.28 -12.72 -16.85
C LEU A 62 7.68 -12.81 -16.24
N PRO A 63 8.75 -12.80 -17.06
CA PRO A 63 10.11 -12.71 -16.56
C PRO A 63 10.36 -11.35 -15.87
N LEU A 64 11.30 -11.31 -14.92
CA LEU A 64 11.61 -10.09 -14.13
C LEU A 64 12.02 -8.92 -15.03
N GLU A 65 12.73 -9.22 -16.11
CA GLU A 65 13.25 -8.27 -17.10
C GLU A 65 12.14 -7.60 -17.92
N ALA A 66 10.97 -8.25 -18.01
CA ALA A 66 9.80 -7.65 -18.65
C ALA A 66 9.10 -6.63 -17.73
N ILE A 67 9.39 -6.63 -16.43
CA ILE A 67 8.75 -5.76 -15.44
C ILE A 67 9.55 -4.47 -15.25
N THR A 68 8.90 -3.34 -15.50
CA THR A 68 9.42 -2.00 -15.19
C THR A 68 8.62 -1.41 -14.02
N VAL A 69 9.33 -0.86 -13.03
CA VAL A 69 8.72 -0.19 -11.88
C VAL A 69 8.98 1.31 -11.98
N GLN A 70 7.92 2.10 -12.14
CA GLN A 70 7.98 3.55 -12.24
C GLN A 70 7.33 4.18 -11.02
N ALA A 71 7.88 5.27 -10.51
CA ALA A 71 7.27 6.01 -9.40
C ALA A 71 7.36 7.49 -9.75
N GLU A 72 6.24 8.12 -10.06
CA GLU A 72 6.17 9.54 -10.41
C GLU A 72 5.09 10.20 -9.59
N CYS A 73 5.45 11.30 -8.92
CA CYS A 73 4.50 12.07 -8.13
C CYS A 73 3.62 12.90 -9.07
N PRO A 74 2.29 12.75 -9.04
CA PRO A 74 1.41 13.50 -9.93
C PRO A 74 1.40 15.02 -9.65
N SER A 75 1.90 15.46 -8.49
CA SER A 75 1.94 16.88 -8.13
C SER A 75 3.22 17.60 -8.54
N CYS A 76 4.37 16.93 -8.55
CA CYS A 76 5.67 17.57 -8.81
C CYS A 76 6.51 16.87 -9.89
N GLY A 77 6.06 15.73 -10.42
CA GLY A 77 6.82 14.90 -11.37
C GLY A 77 8.02 14.17 -10.76
N GLY A 78 8.27 14.33 -9.45
CA GLY A 78 9.43 13.73 -8.78
C GLY A 78 9.32 12.22 -8.59
N PRO A 79 10.44 11.50 -8.36
CA PRO A 79 10.51 10.04 -8.35
C PRO A 79 10.01 9.40 -7.03
N HIS A 80 9.07 10.05 -6.34
CA HIS A 80 8.57 9.66 -5.01
C HIS A 80 7.04 9.41 -5.00
N GLY A 81 6.46 9.21 -6.18
CA GLY A 81 5.06 8.80 -6.30
C GLY A 81 4.81 7.35 -5.91
N ILE A 82 3.56 6.92 -6.04
CA ILE A 82 3.17 5.52 -5.84
C ILE A 82 3.84 4.67 -6.93
N PRO A 83 4.51 3.55 -6.59
CA PRO A 83 5.05 2.65 -7.59
C PRO A 83 3.95 2.07 -8.50
N ARG A 84 4.18 2.15 -9.81
CA ARG A 84 3.34 1.60 -10.87
C ARG A 84 4.13 0.59 -11.67
N ILE A 85 3.43 -0.45 -12.10
CA ILE A 85 3.99 -1.56 -12.87
C ILE A 85 3.62 -1.37 -14.32
N SER A 86 4.65 -1.41 -15.18
CA SER A 86 4.53 -1.50 -16.62
C SER A 86 5.24 -2.77 -17.06
N ALA A 87 4.68 -3.50 -18.03
CA ALA A 87 5.30 -4.73 -18.53
C ALA A 87 5.43 -4.71 -20.05
N ALA A 88 6.65 -4.94 -20.55
CA ALA A 88 6.93 -5.06 -21.98
C ALA A 88 6.41 -6.40 -22.51
N GLY A 89 5.78 -6.41 -23.69
CA GLY A 89 5.07 -7.58 -24.21
C GLY A 89 3.71 -7.84 -23.54
N ALA A 90 3.33 -7.00 -22.56
CA ALA A 90 2.06 -7.03 -21.85
C ALA A 90 1.11 -5.91 -22.34
N MET A 91 1.03 -5.71 -23.66
CA MET A 91 -0.33 -5.81 -24.19
C MET A 91 -0.65 -7.29 -24.03
N ASN A 92 -1.10 -7.67 -22.82
CA ASN A 92 -1.63 -8.99 -22.58
C ASN A 92 -2.58 -9.20 -23.76
N GLU A 93 -2.56 -10.37 -24.36
CA GLU A 93 -3.47 -10.76 -25.45
C GLU A 93 -4.96 -10.41 -25.20
N HIS A 94 -5.34 -9.92 -24.01
CA HIS A 94 -6.67 -9.48 -23.57
C HIS A 94 -6.76 -8.04 -22.96
N GLY A 95 -5.72 -7.21 -22.98
CA GLY A 95 -5.81 -5.80 -22.53
C GLY A 95 -6.16 -5.58 -21.05
N ALA A 96 -5.75 -6.48 -20.15
CA ALA A 96 -6.10 -6.39 -18.73
C ALA A 96 -5.35 -5.25 -17.99
N PRO A 97 -6.00 -4.54 -17.05
CA PRO A 97 -5.38 -3.44 -16.31
C PRO A 97 -4.20 -3.88 -15.43
N ALA A 98 -3.20 -3.01 -15.32
CA ALA A 98 -2.01 -3.24 -14.50
C ALA A 98 -2.36 -3.39 -13.00
N PRO A 99 -1.64 -4.25 -12.25
CA PRO A 99 -1.87 -4.41 -10.82
C PRO A 99 -1.49 -3.15 -10.04
N HIS A 100 -2.10 -2.98 -8.87
CA HIS A 100 -1.72 -1.93 -7.93
C HIS A 100 -0.59 -2.42 -7.04
N THR A 101 0.34 -1.54 -6.69
CA THR A 101 1.44 -1.88 -5.78
C THR A 101 1.66 -0.82 -4.71
N GLY A 102 2.29 -1.24 -3.61
CA GLY A 102 2.70 -0.36 -2.53
C GLY A 102 4.01 -0.82 -1.91
N LEU A 103 4.75 0.11 -1.33
CA LEU A 103 6.01 -0.13 -0.67
C LEU A 103 6.05 0.65 0.65
N SER A 104 6.57 0.04 1.71
CA SER A 104 6.93 0.74 2.94
C SER A 104 8.18 0.11 3.54
N HIS A 105 8.87 0.81 4.43
CA HIS A 105 10.10 0.29 5.01
C HIS A 105 10.36 0.86 6.41
N THR A 106 11.03 0.09 7.24
CA THR A 106 11.71 0.55 8.45
C THR A 106 13.20 0.78 8.14
N THR A 107 14.01 1.03 9.15
CA THR A 107 15.48 1.05 9.01
C THR A 107 16.02 -0.24 8.40
N ASP A 108 15.48 -1.38 8.82
CA ASP A 108 16.07 -2.71 8.62
C ASP A 108 15.18 -3.68 7.80
N LEU A 109 14.00 -3.25 7.39
CA LEU A 109 12.99 -4.08 6.73
C LEU A 109 12.33 -3.31 5.60
N VAL A 110 12.13 -3.94 4.45
CA VAL A 110 11.31 -3.43 3.35
C VAL A 110 10.13 -4.36 3.16
N VAL A 111 8.93 -3.79 3.02
CA VAL A 111 7.69 -4.52 2.74
C VAL A 111 7.07 -4.01 1.45
N ALA A 112 6.63 -4.93 0.60
CA ALA A 112 5.94 -4.64 -0.64
C ALA A 112 4.58 -5.35 -0.68
N VAL A 113 3.62 -4.74 -1.34
CA VAL A 113 2.30 -5.32 -1.61
C VAL A 113 1.98 -5.21 -3.08
N ILE A 114 1.32 -6.23 -3.61
CA ILE A 114 0.67 -6.20 -4.93
C ILE A 114 -0.79 -6.60 -4.79
N LEU A 115 -1.66 -5.94 -5.54
CA LEU A 115 -3.09 -6.18 -5.61
C LEU A 115 -3.49 -6.31 -7.09
N PRO A 116 -4.10 -7.43 -7.51
CA PRO A 116 -4.68 -7.54 -8.84
C PRO A 116 -5.73 -6.44 -9.07
N ALA A 117 -5.77 -5.85 -10.26
CA ALA A 117 -6.73 -4.78 -10.59
C ALA A 117 -8.21 -5.21 -10.45
N THR A 118 -8.49 -6.52 -10.48
CA THR A 118 -9.83 -7.08 -10.26
C THR A 118 -10.23 -7.17 -8.78
N ALA A 119 -9.32 -6.88 -7.85
CA ALA A 119 -9.51 -7.09 -6.41
C ALA A 119 -9.65 -5.78 -5.60
N GLY A 120 -9.57 -4.63 -6.27
CA GLY A 120 -9.75 -3.29 -5.67
C GLY A 120 -9.25 -2.20 -6.61
N SER A 121 -9.40 -0.94 -6.23
CA SER A 121 -9.01 0.22 -7.06
C SER A 121 -7.64 0.82 -6.70
N ALA A 122 -7.14 0.50 -5.51
CA ALA A 122 -5.83 0.91 -5.02
C ALA A 122 -5.39 0.04 -3.82
N VAL A 123 -4.09 0.04 -3.53
CA VAL A 123 -3.53 -0.61 -2.34
C VAL A 123 -2.50 0.29 -1.68
N GLY A 124 -2.49 0.29 -0.36
CA GLY A 124 -1.46 0.92 0.46
C GLY A 124 -0.95 -0.07 1.50
N ILE A 125 0.33 0.04 1.84
CA ILE A 125 0.97 -0.77 2.89
C ILE A 125 1.78 0.15 3.77
N ASP A 126 1.76 -0.14 5.07
CA ASP A 126 2.68 0.48 6.00
C ASP A 126 3.28 -0.49 7.01
N VAL A 127 4.48 -0.18 7.49
CA VAL A 127 5.24 -1.00 8.44
C VAL A 127 5.94 -0.16 9.50
N GLU A 128 5.86 -0.63 10.74
CA GLU A 128 6.55 -0.03 11.87
C GLU A 128 7.30 -1.10 12.66
N ALA A 129 8.57 -0.84 12.96
CA ALA A 129 9.32 -1.67 13.90
C ALA A 129 8.72 -1.48 15.30
N ILE A 130 8.58 -2.55 16.07
CA ILE A 130 8.18 -2.47 17.49
C ILE A 130 9.39 -2.02 18.30
N ALA A 131 9.75 -0.76 18.09
CA ALA A 131 10.78 -0.01 18.75
C ALA A 131 10.33 1.46 18.79
N GLY A 132 10.83 2.23 19.75
CA GLY A 132 10.53 3.66 19.82
C GLY A 132 10.48 4.21 21.23
N SER A 133 10.69 5.52 21.34
CA SER A 133 10.59 6.24 22.59
C SER A 133 9.14 6.33 23.07
N ARG A 134 8.93 6.48 24.38
CA ARG A 134 7.61 6.74 24.95
C ARG A 134 6.98 8.03 24.41
N GLU A 135 7.80 9.01 24.06
CA GLU A 135 7.38 10.26 23.44
C GLU A 135 6.77 10.04 22.06
N ARG A 136 7.42 9.25 21.20
CA ARG A 136 6.87 8.90 19.88
C ARG A 136 5.51 8.21 20.01
N LEU A 137 5.40 7.25 20.93
CA LEU A 137 4.13 6.55 21.16
C LEU A 137 3.03 7.49 21.65
N ARG A 138 3.36 8.49 22.48
CA ARG A 138 2.42 9.52 22.91
C ARG A 138 1.97 10.41 21.75
N ALA A 139 2.89 10.87 20.92
CA ALA A 139 2.55 11.66 19.74
C ALA A 139 1.61 10.90 18.78
N ILE A 140 1.84 9.61 18.57
CA ILE A 140 0.92 8.76 17.78
C ILE A 140 -0.46 8.66 18.45
N ASP A 141 -0.51 8.51 19.77
CA ASP A 141 -1.77 8.44 20.51
C ASP A 141 -2.59 9.74 20.44
N GLU A 142 -1.93 10.90 20.33
CA GLU A 142 -2.56 12.21 20.15
C GLU A 142 -3.04 12.46 18.71
N LEU A 143 -2.36 11.87 17.72
CA LEU A 143 -2.74 11.96 16.30
C LEU A 143 -3.85 10.98 15.94
N VAL A 144 -3.79 9.75 16.46
CA VAL A 144 -4.73 8.67 16.14
C VAL A 144 -5.30 8.10 17.45
N PRO A 145 -6.26 8.81 18.07
CA PRO A 145 -6.80 8.42 19.36
C PRO A 145 -7.54 7.09 19.28
N VAL A 146 -7.61 6.42 20.42
CA VAL A 146 -8.35 5.17 20.58
C VAL A 146 -9.84 5.47 20.45
N GLN A 147 -10.53 4.76 19.55
CA GLN A 147 -11.97 4.92 19.39
C GLN A 147 -12.72 4.47 20.67
N PRO A 148 -13.71 5.24 21.14
CA PRO A 148 -14.54 4.87 22.28
C PRO A 148 -15.13 3.47 22.12
N GLY A 149 -15.08 2.64 23.17
CA GLY A 149 -15.61 1.28 23.15
C GLY A 149 -14.66 0.19 22.62
N SER A 150 -13.47 0.54 22.13
CA SER A 150 -12.44 -0.45 21.84
C SER A 150 -11.83 -0.99 23.15
N ARG A 151 -12.26 -2.19 23.56
CA ARG A 151 -11.74 -2.86 24.75
C ARG A 151 -10.30 -3.32 24.53
N ALA A 152 -9.32 -2.51 24.91
CA ALA A 152 -7.96 -3.01 25.14
C ALA A 152 -7.94 -3.68 26.53
N ARG A 153 -8.02 -5.02 26.57
CA ARG A 153 -7.72 -5.77 27.81
C ARG A 153 -6.21 -5.71 28.04
N GLY A 154 -5.79 -5.11 29.16
CA GLY A 154 -4.38 -4.84 29.46
C GLY A 154 -3.91 -3.52 28.84
N GLY A 155 -3.07 -2.76 29.55
CA GLY A 155 -2.63 -1.42 29.16
C GLY A 155 -2.09 -1.32 27.71
N ARG A 156 -2.04 -0.09 27.18
CA ARG A 156 -1.61 0.16 25.79
C ARG A 156 -0.18 -0.34 25.56
N THR A 157 -0.04 -1.38 24.73
CA THR A 157 1.28 -1.85 24.28
C THR A 157 1.80 -0.97 23.14
N ALA A 158 3.12 -0.85 23.02
CA ALA A 158 3.75 -0.14 21.90
C ALA A 158 3.25 -0.69 20.55
N SER A 159 3.14 -2.01 20.42
CA SER A 159 2.62 -2.68 19.23
C SER A 159 1.19 -2.28 18.89
N ALA A 160 0.32 -2.05 19.87
CA ALA A 160 -1.06 -1.62 19.62
C ALA A 160 -1.13 -0.17 19.14
N THR A 161 -0.30 0.72 19.68
CA THR A 161 -0.17 2.11 19.22
C THR A 161 0.38 2.18 17.80
N LEU A 162 1.48 1.49 17.52
CA LEU A 162 2.06 1.39 16.17
C LEU A 162 1.09 0.73 15.18
N ARG A 163 0.26 -0.23 15.63
CA ARG A 163 -0.79 -0.81 14.79
C ARG A 163 -1.80 0.23 14.34
N ARG A 164 -2.26 1.12 15.23
CA ARG A 164 -3.18 2.19 14.85
C ARG A 164 -2.56 3.10 13.80
N TRP A 165 -1.29 3.47 14.01
CA TRP A 165 -0.54 4.28 13.07
C TRP A 165 -0.43 3.64 11.68
N THR A 166 0.08 2.41 11.61
CA THR A 166 0.24 1.70 10.33
C THR A 166 -1.07 1.53 9.57
N ARG A 167 -2.21 1.35 10.26
CA ARG A 167 -3.51 1.29 9.58
C ARG A 167 -3.88 2.62 8.93
N VAL A 168 -3.66 3.73 9.63
CA VAL A 168 -3.93 5.09 9.10
C VAL A 168 -3.01 5.39 7.93
N GLU A 169 -1.71 5.15 8.06
CA GLU A 169 -0.77 5.35 6.96
C GLU A 169 -1.07 4.47 5.74
N ALA A 170 -1.41 3.19 5.95
CA ALA A 170 -1.78 2.31 4.85
C ALA A 170 -3.00 2.83 4.09
N VAL A 171 -4.01 3.36 4.80
CA VAL A 171 -5.18 3.99 4.17
C VAL A 171 -4.79 5.25 3.39
N LEU A 172 -3.98 6.14 3.98
CA LEU A 172 -3.52 7.37 3.30
C LEU A 172 -2.66 7.08 2.07
N LYS A 173 -1.86 6.00 2.12
CA LYS A 173 -1.07 5.52 0.97
C LYS A 173 -1.98 4.95 -0.13
N ALA A 174 -3.04 4.23 0.22
CA ALA A 174 -4.03 3.74 -0.75
C ALA A 174 -4.86 4.88 -1.35
N ASP A 175 -5.20 5.88 -0.54
CA ASP A 175 -5.97 7.07 -0.93
C ASP A 175 -5.20 7.98 -1.90
N GLY A 176 -3.86 7.94 -1.84
CA GLY A 176 -2.97 8.60 -2.79
C GLY A 176 -2.71 10.09 -2.52
N ARG A 177 -3.45 10.72 -1.61
CA ARG A 177 -3.11 12.05 -1.07
C ARG A 177 -1.95 12.00 -0.07
N GLY A 178 -1.65 10.83 0.49
CA GLY A 178 -0.60 10.69 1.52
C GLY A 178 -0.86 11.63 2.70
N LEU A 179 0.20 12.27 3.21
CA LEU A 179 0.12 13.21 4.33
C LEU A 179 -0.43 14.61 3.95
N LEU A 180 -0.85 14.82 2.70
CA LEU A 180 -1.65 16.00 2.36
C LEU A 180 -3.06 15.92 2.97
N ALA A 181 -3.54 14.71 3.29
CA ALA A 181 -4.71 14.51 4.12
C ALA A 181 -4.29 14.40 5.60
N ASP A 182 -5.06 15.05 6.48
CA ASP A 182 -4.85 14.95 7.93
C ASP A 182 -5.05 13.48 8.37
N PRO A 183 -4.07 12.84 9.04
CA PRO A 183 -4.24 11.52 9.63
C PRO A 183 -5.51 11.37 10.51
N ARG A 184 -5.97 12.45 11.14
CA ARG A 184 -7.21 12.49 11.94
C ARG A 184 -8.48 12.36 11.10
N ALA A 185 -8.41 12.61 9.79
CA ALA A 185 -9.52 12.41 8.88
C ALA A 185 -9.77 10.92 8.58
N VAL A 186 -8.85 10.02 8.96
CA VAL A 186 -8.99 8.58 8.76
C VAL A 186 -9.74 7.94 9.92
N THR A 187 -10.89 7.35 9.63
CA THR A 187 -11.63 6.53 10.60
C THR A 187 -11.39 5.07 10.28
N VAL A 188 -10.90 4.30 11.26
CA VAL A 188 -10.74 2.84 11.16
C VAL A 188 -11.64 2.18 12.20
N GLN A 189 -12.48 1.25 11.75
CA GLN A 189 -13.45 0.56 12.61
C GLN A 189 -13.55 -0.92 12.28
N ARG A 190 -14.15 -1.69 13.18
CA ARG A 190 -14.43 -3.10 12.95
C ARG A 190 -15.92 -3.28 12.69
N ALA A 191 -16.27 -3.74 11.49
CA ALA A 191 -17.64 -4.01 11.08
C ALA A 191 -17.73 -5.45 10.54
N ALA A 192 -18.72 -6.23 10.98
CA ALA A 192 -18.94 -7.62 10.57
C ALA A 192 -17.66 -8.50 10.58
N GLY A 193 -16.82 -8.36 11.60
CA GLY A 193 -15.57 -9.14 11.72
C GLY A 193 -14.40 -8.67 10.84
N ARG A 194 -14.57 -7.62 10.03
CA ARG A 194 -13.52 -7.04 9.19
C ARG A 194 -13.13 -5.66 9.70
N LEU A 195 -11.89 -5.24 9.44
CA LEU A 195 -11.50 -3.84 9.64
C LEU A 195 -11.81 -3.08 8.36
N THR A 196 -12.57 -2.01 8.50
CA THR A 196 -12.88 -1.09 7.42
C THR A 196 -12.40 0.31 7.77
N ALA A 197 -12.15 1.13 6.76
CA ALA A 197 -11.77 2.51 6.95
C ALA A 197 -12.40 3.44 5.91
N SER A 198 -12.42 4.72 6.24
CA SER A 198 -12.86 5.82 5.38
C SER A 198 -11.98 7.05 5.66
N VAL A 199 -11.89 7.95 4.68
CA VAL A 199 -11.20 9.24 4.81
C VAL A 199 -12.23 10.35 4.62
N ALA A 200 -12.29 11.32 5.54
CA ALA A 200 -13.21 12.44 5.41
C ALA A 200 -13.02 13.17 4.06
N GLY A 201 -14.14 13.47 3.39
CA GLY A 201 -14.12 14.07 2.05
C GLY A 201 -13.77 13.10 0.90
N SER A 202 -13.73 11.79 1.15
CA SER A 202 -13.61 10.75 0.12
C SER A 202 -14.82 9.81 0.19
N GLU A 203 -15.34 9.42 -0.97
CA GLU A 203 -16.39 8.39 -1.09
C GLU A 203 -15.82 6.96 -1.07
N THR A 204 -14.50 6.82 -1.14
CA THR A 204 -13.82 5.53 -1.19
C THR A 204 -13.84 4.85 0.18
N GLY A 205 -14.38 3.63 0.22
CA GLY A 205 -14.24 2.70 1.34
C GLY A 205 -12.95 1.87 1.25
N TYR A 206 -12.42 1.46 2.40
CA TYR A 206 -11.21 0.65 2.46
C TYR A 206 -11.41 -0.59 3.33
N THR A 207 -10.90 -1.73 2.88
CA THR A 207 -10.67 -2.91 3.72
C THR A 207 -9.26 -2.87 4.27
N VAL A 208 -9.09 -3.05 5.58
CA VAL A 208 -7.77 -3.05 6.25
C VAL A 208 -7.41 -4.46 6.74
N LEU A 209 -6.18 -4.89 6.46
CA LEU A 209 -5.63 -6.19 6.85
C LEU A 209 -4.37 -5.97 7.68
N ASP A 210 -4.36 -6.51 8.90
CA ASP A 210 -3.16 -6.51 9.73
C ASP A 210 -2.30 -7.75 9.42
N ARG A 211 -0.98 -7.55 9.39
CA ARG A 211 0.03 -8.60 9.35
C ARG A 211 1.08 -8.36 10.43
N SER A 212 1.67 -9.43 10.94
CA SER A 212 2.80 -9.33 11.87
C SER A 212 3.97 -10.07 11.25
N ILE A 213 5.13 -9.45 11.25
CA ILE A 213 6.36 -10.09 10.80
C ILE A 213 7.09 -10.58 12.06
N GLY A 214 7.23 -11.91 12.17
CA GLY A 214 8.04 -12.58 13.20
C GLY A 214 7.59 -14.00 13.55
N SER A 215 8.53 -14.95 13.52
CA SER A 215 8.64 -16.01 14.53
C SER A 215 10.13 -16.14 14.90
N GLY A 216 10.45 -16.07 16.20
CA GLY A 216 11.84 -16.10 16.72
C GLY A 216 12.40 -14.76 17.23
N LEU A 217 13.65 -14.78 17.71
CA LEU A 217 14.37 -13.70 18.42
C LEU A 217 14.69 -12.44 17.59
N ARG A 218 14.22 -12.31 16.35
CA ARG A 218 14.55 -11.17 15.47
C ARG A 218 13.31 -10.47 14.94
N ARG A 219 13.31 -9.13 15.13
CA ARG A 219 12.51 -8.09 14.44
C ARG A 219 11.00 -8.29 14.50
N ARG A 220 10.38 -7.76 15.56
CA ARG A 220 8.93 -7.63 15.65
C ARG A 220 8.52 -6.35 14.91
N ALA A 221 7.84 -6.49 13.78
CA ALA A 221 7.25 -5.35 13.07
C ALA A 221 5.74 -5.53 12.93
N VAL A 222 5.03 -4.41 12.97
CA VAL A 222 3.60 -4.34 12.71
C VAL A 222 3.40 -3.85 11.28
N VAL A 223 2.64 -4.59 10.47
CA VAL A 223 2.30 -4.24 9.10
C VAL A 223 0.79 -4.10 8.97
N SER A 224 0.35 -3.12 8.20
CA SER A 224 -1.05 -2.96 7.82
C SER A 224 -1.16 -2.73 6.32
N VAL A 225 -2.15 -3.33 5.69
CA VAL A 225 -2.48 -3.16 4.27
C VAL A 225 -3.88 -2.59 4.17
N ALA A 226 -4.08 -1.56 3.37
CA ALA A 226 -5.39 -1.03 3.01
C ALA A 226 -5.67 -1.30 1.53
N ILE A 227 -6.84 -1.83 1.22
CA ILE A 227 -7.33 -2.06 -0.13
C ILE A 227 -8.52 -1.14 -0.33
N ALA A 228 -8.43 -0.23 -1.29
CA ALA A 228 -9.56 0.59 -1.69
C ALA A 228 -10.58 -0.26 -2.44
N ASP A 229 -11.86 -0.13 -2.06
CA ASP A 229 -12.95 -0.84 -2.71
C ASP A 229 -12.96 -0.51 -4.22
N ALA A 230 -13.40 -1.47 -5.03
CA ALA A 230 -13.55 -1.22 -6.45
C ALA A 230 -14.54 -0.07 -6.66
N VAL A 231 -14.20 0.90 -7.50
CA VAL A 231 -15.13 1.96 -7.87
C VAL A 231 -16.33 1.28 -8.53
N SER A 232 -17.49 1.34 -7.90
CA SER A 232 -18.72 0.91 -8.57
C SER A 232 -18.90 1.78 -9.80
N ALA A 233 -19.08 1.17 -10.96
CA ALA A 233 -19.44 1.93 -12.16
C ALA A 233 -20.65 2.82 -11.82
N PRO A 234 -20.68 4.09 -12.29
CA PRO A 234 -21.82 4.95 -12.05
C PRO A 234 -23.09 4.22 -12.49
N ARG A 235 -24.05 4.09 -11.57
CA ARG A 235 -25.35 3.48 -11.87
C ARG A 235 -25.94 4.26 -13.04
N PRO A 236 -26.35 3.62 -14.15
CA PRO A 236 -27.00 4.33 -15.23
C PRO A 236 -28.19 5.13 -14.68
N PRO A 237 -28.44 6.35 -15.18
CA PRO A 237 -29.56 7.15 -14.70
C PRO A 237 -30.84 6.31 -14.79
N ALA A 238 -31.66 6.39 -13.74
CA ALA A 238 -32.95 5.72 -13.75
C ALA A 238 -33.70 6.12 -15.03
N ALA A 239 -34.18 5.12 -15.78
CA ALA A 239 -34.99 5.39 -16.96
C ALA A 239 -36.14 6.32 -16.56
N PRO A 240 -36.42 7.39 -17.32
CA PRO A 240 -37.49 8.31 -16.99
C PRO A 240 -38.80 7.51 -16.89
N GLU A 241 -39.51 7.69 -15.79
CA GLU A 241 -40.82 7.08 -15.59
C GLU A 241 -41.71 7.47 -16.79
N ALA A 242 -42.19 6.45 -17.50
CA ALA A 242 -43.13 6.64 -18.59
C ALA A 242 -44.38 7.30 -18.00
N ARG A 243 -44.55 8.60 -18.24
CA ARG A 243 -45.81 9.30 -17.95
C ARG A 243 -46.90 8.60 -18.75
N ALA A 244 -47.76 7.86 -18.05
CA ALA A 244 -49.00 7.35 -18.61
C ALA A 244 -49.78 8.53 -19.18
N ARG A 245 -49.94 8.56 -20.50
CA ARG A 245 -50.85 9.49 -21.16
C ARG A 245 -52.26 9.06 -20.78
N THR A 246 -52.88 9.75 -19.83
CA THR A 246 -54.32 9.67 -19.65
C THR A 246 -54.97 10.28 -20.89
N ALA A 247 -55.49 9.41 -21.76
CA ALA A 247 -56.46 9.79 -22.77
C ALA A 247 -57.78 10.07 -22.04
N THR A 248 -58.28 11.30 -22.16
CA THR A 248 -59.64 11.67 -21.78
C THR A 248 -60.51 11.56 -23.06
N PRO A 249 -61.78 11.11 -22.97
CA PRO A 249 -62.57 10.61 -24.10
C PRO A 249 -62.83 11.61 -25.21
#